data_AF-A0A358KLU6-F1
#
_entry.id   AF-A0A358KLU6-F1
#
_cell.length_a   1.000
_cell.length_b   1.000
_cell.length_c   1.000
_cell.angle_alpha   90.00
_cell.angle_beta   90.00
_cell.angle_gamma   90.00
#
_symmetry.space_group_name_H-M   'P 1'
#
loop_
_entity.id
_entity.type
_entity.pdbx_description
1 polymer ?
#
loop_
_entity_poly.entity_id
_entity_poly.type
_entity_poly.pdbx_seq_one_letter_code
_entity_poly.pdbx_strand_id
1 'polypeptide(L)'
;ALFVNSPANARAAERTRLKHRGSVLDALRESAGALNRTLNAADRHKLDQYLTSVRDVERRLQMSREWLDRPKPKSPIVEVLDEERQHIDEVALFYDLMALALQTDSTRVATLETGMGFRTSELDLAGY
;
A
#
# COMPACT_ATOMS: atom_id res chain seq x y z
N ALA A 1 -1.77 0.25 -7.63
CA ALA A 1 -2.05 -1.18 -7.54
C ALA A 1 -0.74 -1.92 -7.31
N LEU A 2 -0.52 -2.50 -6.13
CA LEU A 2 0.76 -3.15 -5.80
C LEU A 2 0.85 -4.54 -6.46
N PHE A 3 -0.26 -5.27 -6.48
CA PHE A 3 -0.33 -6.68 -6.90
C PHE A 3 -1.12 -6.93 -8.19
N VAL A 4 -1.85 -5.94 -8.70
CA VAL A 4 -2.65 -6.09 -9.93
C VAL A 4 -1.82 -5.73 -11.14
N ASN A 5 -1.83 -6.60 -12.15
CA ASN A 5 -1.23 -6.31 -13.44
C ASN A 5 -2.20 -5.44 -14.27
N SER A 6 -2.24 -4.15 -13.95
CA SER A 6 -3.16 -3.22 -14.61
C SER A 6 -2.79 -3.00 -16.09
N PRO A 7 -3.77 -2.81 -16.98
CA PRO A 7 -3.53 -2.52 -18.39
C PRO A 7 -2.70 -1.23 -18.56
N ALA A 8 -2.03 -1.10 -19.71
CA ALA A 8 -1.05 -0.02 -19.95
C ALA A 8 -1.64 1.39 -19.78
N ASN A 9 -2.91 1.59 -20.17
CA ASN A 9 -3.64 2.85 -19.99
C ASN A 9 -3.81 3.22 -18.50
N ALA A 10 -4.18 2.26 -17.66
CA ALA A 10 -4.37 2.46 -16.23
C ALA A 10 -3.03 2.77 -15.53
N ARG A 11 -1.93 2.10 -15.93
CA ARG A 11 -0.59 2.43 -15.43
C ARG A 11 -0.14 3.83 -15.83
N ALA A 12 -0.44 4.26 -17.06
CA ALA A 12 -0.13 5.61 -17.53
C ALA A 12 -0.89 6.68 -16.74
N ALA A 13 -2.19 6.48 -16.50
CA ALA A 13 -2.99 7.37 -15.66
C ALA A 13 -2.45 7.46 -14.23
N GLU A 14 -2.09 6.33 -13.62
CA GLU A 14 -1.51 6.28 -12.29
C GLU A 14 -0.16 6.98 -12.22
N ARG A 15 0.69 6.80 -13.24
CA ARG A 15 1.98 7.52 -13.35
C ARG A 15 1.77 9.03 -13.37
N THR A 16 0.81 9.53 -14.14
CA THR A 16 0.46 10.96 -14.17
C THR A 16 -0.02 11.45 -12.80
N ARG A 17 -0.86 10.67 -12.11
CA ARG A 17 -1.31 10.98 -10.75
C ARG A 17 -0.16 11.09 -9.76
N LEU A 18 0.78 10.14 -9.79
CA LEU A 18 1.97 10.18 -8.93
C LEU A 18 2.92 11.33 -9.29
N LYS A 19 3.02 11.71 -10.57
CA LYS A 19 3.78 12.91 -10.98
C LYS A 19 3.18 14.18 -10.38
N HIS A 20 1.87 14.35 -10.50
CA HIS A 20 1.19 15.52 -9.95
C HIS A 20 1.36 15.64 -8.43
N ARG A 21 1.17 14.54 -7.69
CA ARG A 21 1.42 14.51 -6.24
C ARG A 21 2.85 14.90 -5.85
N GLY A 22 3.84 14.46 -6.63
CA GLY A 22 5.23 14.87 -6.42
C GLY A 22 5.42 16.37 -6.60
N SER A 23 4.88 16.95 -7.68
CA SER A 23 4.96 18.40 -7.93
C SER A 23 4.32 19.24 -6.82
N VAL A 24 3.24 18.75 -6.19
CA VAL A 24 2.62 19.44 -5.03
C VAL A 24 3.55 19.43 -3.82
N LEU A 25 4.23 18.30 -3.57
CA LEU A 25 5.21 18.21 -2.48
C LEU A 25 6.44 19.10 -2.74
N ASP A 26 6.89 19.18 -3.99
CA ASP A 26 7.98 20.08 -4.40
C ASP A 26 7.63 21.55 -4.12
N ALA A 27 6.42 21.99 -4.52
CA ALA A 27 5.93 23.35 -4.27
C ALA A 27 5.75 23.63 -2.75
N LEU A 28 5.30 22.63 -1.99
CA LEU A 28 5.19 22.73 -0.54
C LEU A 28 6.56 22.89 0.10
N ARG A 29 7.58 22.16 -0.37
CA ARG A 29 8.96 22.25 0.13
C ARG A 29 9.58 23.62 -0.15
N GLU A 30 9.32 24.19 -1.32
CA GLU A 30 9.74 25.56 -1.65
C GLU A 30 9.09 26.59 -0.71
N SER A 31 7.77 26.48 -0.52
CA SER A 31 7.00 27.35 0.38
C SER A 31 7.46 27.23 1.83
N ALA A 32 7.73 26.01 2.31
CA ALA A 32 8.26 25.75 3.64
C ALA A 32 9.68 26.33 3.81
N GLY A 33 10.51 26.27 2.76
CA GLY A 33 11.84 26.89 2.76
C GLY A 33 11.80 28.41 2.89
N ALA A 34 10.86 29.06 2.18
CA ALA A 34 10.63 30.50 2.31
C ALA A 34 10.13 30.88 3.71
N LEU A 35 9.18 30.10 4.26
CA LEU A 35 8.65 30.32 5.61
C LEU A 35 9.72 30.12 6.69
N ASN A 36 10.57 29.11 6.56
CA ASN A 36 11.64 28.83 7.53
C ASN A 36 12.59 30.04 7.72
N ARG A 37 12.78 30.86 6.69
CA ARG A 37 13.62 32.07 6.74
C ARG A 37 12.99 33.18 7.59
N THR A 38 11.66 33.25 7.68
CA THR A 38 10.94 34.30 8.42
C THR A 38 10.56 33.91 9.84
N LEU A 39 10.58 32.61 10.18
CA LEU A 39 10.21 32.11 11.50
C LEU A 39 11.27 32.30 12.58
N ASN A 40 10.82 32.44 13.83
CA ASN A 40 11.63 32.40 15.04
C ASN A 40 12.09 30.96 15.39
N ALA A 41 13.02 30.80 16.33
CA ALA A 41 13.60 29.50 16.66
C ALA A 41 12.57 28.45 17.14
N ALA A 42 11.55 28.85 17.90
CA ALA A 42 10.55 27.92 18.42
C ALA A 42 9.63 27.37 17.31
N ASP A 43 9.23 28.22 16.36
CA ASP A 43 8.36 27.83 15.24
C ASP A 43 9.12 27.03 14.18
N ARG A 44 10.42 27.30 13.99
CA ARG A 44 11.29 26.48 13.13
C ARG A 44 11.30 25.01 13.55
N HIS A 45 11.33 24.75 14.86
CA HIS A 45 11.32 23.38 15.37
C HIS A 45 10.01 22.64 15.05
N LYS A 46 8.86 23.32 15.14
CA LYS A 46 7.57 22.74 14.75
C LYS A 46 7.49 22.49 13.24
N LEU A 47 7.99 23.42 12.44
CA LEU A 47 8.04 23.25 10.98
C LEU A 47 8.91 22.03 10.60
N ASP A 48 10.05 21.83 11.25
CA ASP A 48 10.91 20.67 10.97
C ASP A 48 10.25 19.34 11.35
N GLN A 49 9.48 19.29 12.44
CA GLN A 49 8.65 18.13 12.78
C GLN A 49 7.62 17.84 11.69
N TYR A 50 6.92 18.87 11.20
CA TYR A 50 5.96 18.71 10.10
C TYR A 50 6.64 18.19 8.82
N LEU A 51 7.77 18.79 8.44
CA LEU A 51 8.55 18.35 7.27
C LEU A 51 9.06 16.91 7.42
N THR A 52 9.34 16.46 8.64
CA THR A 52 9.68 15.07 8.91
C THR A 52 8.52 14.13 8.58
N SER A 53 7.29 14.46 8.98
CA SER A 53 6.10 13.68 8.60
C SER A 53 5.85 13.71 7.07
N VAL A 54 6.17 14.81 6.40
CA VAL A 54 6.06 14.91 4.92
C VAL A 54 7.04 13.97 4.22
N ARG A 55 8.26 13.79 4.74
CA ARG A 55 9.26 12.84 4.18
C ARG A 55 8.74 11.40 4.13
N ASP A 56 7.88 11.00 5.06
CA ASP A 56 7.24 9.68 5.01
C ASP A 56 6.29 9.54 3.83
N VAL A 57 5.56 10.61 3.50
CA VAL A 57 4.66 10.65 2.33
C VAL A 57 5.48 10.62 1.04
N GLU A 58 6.58 11.37 0.96
CA GLU A 58 7.51 11.34 -0.18
C GLU A 58 8.06 9.93 -0.40
N ARG A 59 8.49 9.25 0.66
CA ARG A 59 9.01 7.87 0.59
C ARG A 59 7.96 6.90 0.06
N ARG A 60 6.71 7.00 0.54
CA ARG A 60 5.59 6.19 0.05
C ARG A 60 5.29 6.45 -1.43
N LEU A 61 5.36 7.71 -1.85
CA LEU A 61 5.17 8.10 -3.26
C LEU A 61 6.27 7.52 -4.15
N GLN A 62 7.52 7.58 -3.70
CA GLN A 62 8.68 7.00 -4.39
C GLN A 62 8.50 5.49 -4.56
N MET A 63 8.21 4.77 -3.47
CA MET A 63 7.95 3.33 -3.54
C MET A 63 6.81 3.02 -4.52
N SER A 64 5.72 3.80 -4.50
CA SER A 64 4.60 3.60 -5.43
C SER A 64 5.02 3.74 -6.90
N ARG A 65 5.92 4.68 -7.22
CA ARG A 65 6.46 4.83 -8.58
C ARG A 65 7.30 3.62 -9.00
N GLU A 66 8.19 3.16 -8.12
CA GLU A 66 9.02 1.97 -8.38
C GLU A 66 8.16 0.72 -8.61
N TRP A 67 7.08 0.57 -7.83
CA TRP A 67 6.15 -0.55 -7.95
C TRP A 67 5.31 -0.58 -9.22
N LEU A 68 5.12 0.56 -9.91
CA LEU A 68 4.37 0.61 -11.16
C LEU A 68 5.10 -0.07 -12.33
N ASP A 69 6.42 -0.01 -12.31
CA ASP A 69 7.28 -0.51 -13.39
C ASP A 69 7.92 -1.86 -13.05
N ARG A 70 7.83 -2.31 -11.79
CA ARG A 70 8.30 -3.65 -11.40
C ARG A 70 7.43 -4.74 -12.04
N PRO A 71 8.03 -5.69 -12.79
CA PRO A 71 7.28 -6.79 -13.39
C PRO A 71 6.60 -7.61 -12.30
N LYS A 72 5.31 -7.92 -12.51
CA LYS A 72 4.53 -8.72 -11.55
C LYS A 72 4.82 -10.20 -11.77
N PRO A 73 5.04 -10.99 -10.70
CA PRO A 73 5.20 -12.43 -10.82
C PRO A 73 3.92 -13.07 -11.36
N LYS A 74 4.05 -14.18 -12.08
CA LYS A 74 2.90 -14.99 -12.48
C LYS A 74 2.45 -15.79 -11.27
N SER A 75 1.22 -15.57 -10.82
CA SER A 75 0.64 -16.34 -9.72
C SER A 75 0.19 -17.71 -10.22
N PRO A 76 0.50 -18.81 -9.52
CA PRO A 76 -0.11 -20.12 -9.76
C PRO A 76 -1.55 -20.21 -9.20
N ILE A 77 -1.98 -19.22 -8.41
CA ILE A 77 -3.31 -19.16 -7.80
C ILE A 77 -4.33 -18.72 -8.85
N VAL A 78 -5.41 -19.49 -8.98
CA VAL A 78 -6.55 -19.16 -9.84
C VAL A 78 -7.30 -17.96 -9.28
N GLU A 79 -7.70 -17.04 -10.15
CA GLU A 79 -8.51 -15.88 -9.76
C GLU A 79 -9.82 -16.34 -9.11
N VAL A 80 -10.11 -15.81 -7.93
CA VAL A 80 -11.34 -16.10 -7.20
C VAL A 80 -12.42 -15.16 -7.70
N LEU A 81 -13.45 -15.72 -8.34
CA LEU A 81 -14.59 -14.99 -8.92
C LEU A 81 -15.85 -15.05 -8.06
N ASP A 82 -15.81 -15.81 -6.97
CA ASP A 82 -16.96 -16.08 -6.11
C ASP A 82 -16.97 -15.10 -4.93
N GLU A 83 -17.92 -14.18 -4.94
CA GLU A 83 -18.12 -13.15 -3.90
C GLU A 83 -18.78 -13.73 -2.63
N GLU A 84 -19.31 -14.96 -2.66
CA GLU A 84 -20.02 -15.60 -1.55
C GLU A 84 -19.16 -16.63 -0.77
N ARG A 85 -17.83 -16.63 -0.97
CA ARG A 85 -16.93 -17.57 -0.30
C ARG A 85 -16.97 -17.46 1.23
N GLN A 86 -16.84 -18.61 1.89
CA GLN A 86 -16.71 -18.67 3.34
C GLN A 86 -15.37 -18.06 3.78
N HIS A 87 -15.41 -17.23 4.83
CA HIS A 87 -14.21 -16.56 5.37
C HIS A 87 -13.08 -17.54 5.73
N ILE A 88 -13.40 -18.76 6.16
CA ILE A 88 -12.40 -19.78 6.51
C ILE A 88 -11.56 -20.18 5.30
N ASP A 89 -12.17 -20.32 4.12
CA ASP A 89 -11.47 -20.67 2.87
C ASP A 89 -10.61 -19.50 2.36
N GLU A 90 -10.97 -18.26 2.69
CA GLU A 90 -10.20 -17.08 2.35
C GLU A 90 -8.91 -16.96 3.16
N VAL A 91 -8.90 -17.43 4.42
CA VAL A 91 -7.70 -17.39 5.27
C VAL A 91 -6.55 -18.18 4.64
N ALA A 92 -6.82 -19.39 4.15
CA ALA A 92 -5.82 -20.21 3.47
C ALA A 92 -5.25 -19.50 2.22
N LEU A 93 -6.12 -18.87 1.44
CA LEU A 93 -5.73 -18.09 0.26
C LEU A 93 -4.83 -16.89 0.61
N PHE A 94 -5.13 -16.18 1.71
CA PHE A 94 -4.28 -15.08 2.17
C PHE A 94 -2.89 -15.57 2.58
N TYR A 95 -2.77 -16.74 3.20
CA TYR A 95 -1.46 -17.33 3.51
C TYR A 95 -0.69 -17.69 2.24
N ASP A 96 -1.33 -18.28 1.24
CA ASP A 96 -0.69 -18.58 -0.06
C ASP A 96 -0.22 -17.29 -0.75
N LEU A 97 -1.04 -16.23 -0.72
CA LEU A 97 -0.67 -14.92 -1.25
C LEU A 97 0.52 -14.32 -0.51
N MET A 98 0.55 -14.40 0.83
CA MET A 98 1.67 -13.92 1.65
C MET A 98 2.96 -14.69 1.33
N ALA A 99 2.88 -16.02 1.20
CA ALA A 99 4.02 -16.85 0.83
C ALA A 99 4.57 -16.49 -0.55
N LEU A 100 3.69 -16.34 -1.56
CA LEU A 100 4.09 -15.90 -2.89
C LEU A 100 4.69 -14.49 -2.88
N ALA A 101 4.13 -13.57 -2.09
CA ALA A 101 4.65 -12.20 -1.98
C ALA A 101 6.08 -12.18 -1.41
N LEU A 102 6.39 -13.07 -0.47
CA LEU A 102 7.74 -13.22 0.07
C LEU A 102 8.67 -13.93 -0.92
N GLN A 103 8.21 -15.03 -1.54
CA GLN A 103 9.00 -15.82 -2.50
C GLN A 103 9.41 -15.02 -3.74
N THR A 104 8.50 -14.18 -4.22
CA THR A 104 8.72 -13.34 -5.42
C THR A 104 9.39 -12.02 -5.11
N ASP A 105 9.81 -11.82 -3.86
CA ASP A 105 10.41 -10.58 -3.39
C ASP A 105 9.47 -9.36 -3.55
N SER A 106 8.16 -9.61 -3.56
CA SER A 106 7.12 -8.61 -3.76
C SER A 106 6.89 -7.73 -2.52
N THR A 107 7.17 -8.21 -1.31
CA THR A 107 7.15 -7.39 -0.09
C THR A 107 8.19 -7.89 0.92
N ARG A 108 8.52 -7.05 1.92
CA ARG A 108 9.35 -7.43 3.09
C ARG A 108 8.53 -7.68 4.35
N VAL A 109 7.31 -7.13 4.39
CA VAL A 109 6.40 -7.17 5.53
C VAL A 109 5.01 -7.50 5.02
N ALA A 110 4.32 -8.38 5.73
CA ALA A 110 2.93 -8.70 5.49
C ALA A 110 2.19 -8.68 6.83
N THR A 111 0.97 -8.13 6.82
CA THR A 111 0.08 -8.11 7.98
C THR A 111 -1.26 -8.64 7.50
N LEU A 112 -1.77 -9.65 8.19
CA LEU A 112 -3.09 -10.20 7.97
C LEU A 112 -3.90 -9.93 9.23
N GLU A 113 -5.05 -9.29 9.07
CA GLU A 113 -6.07 -9.19 10.11
C GLU A 113 -7.20 -10.13 9.71
N THR A 114 -7.61 -11.01 10.63
CA THR A 114 -8.80 -11.85 10.46
C THR A 114 -9.79 -11.47 11.55
N GLY A 115 -10.99 -11.05 11.15
CA GLY A 115 -12.06 -10.78 12.10
C GLY A 115 -12.58 -12.11 12.66
N MET A 116 -12.78 -12.18 13.98
CA MET A 116 -13.40 -13.33 14.68
C MET A 116 -14.91 -13.46 14.40
N GLY A 117 -15.35 -13.14 13.18
CA GLY A 117 -16.72 -13.22 12.74
C GLY A 117 -16.98 -14.48 11.90
N PHE A 118 -16.40 -15.62 12.26
CA PHE A 118 -16.85 -16.89 11.70
C PHE A 118 -18.16 -17.27 12.39
N ARG A 119 -19.16 -17.69 11.62
CA ARG A 119 -20.37 -18.27 12.22
C ARG A 119 -19.99 -19.64 12.77
N THR A 120 -20.41 -20.00 13.97
CA THR A 120 -20.14 -21.35 14.54
C THR A 120 -20.62 -22.48 13.62
N SER A 121 -21.60 -22.20 12.76
CA SER A 121 -22.07 -23.10 11.69
C SER A 121 -21.05 -23.39 10.59
N GLU A 122 -20.01 -22.57 10.43
CA GLU A 122 -18.94 -22.71 9.42
C GLU A 122 -17.81 -23.62 9.91
N LEU A 123 -17.72 -23.92 11.21
CA LEU A 123 -16.67 -24.75 11.79
C LEU A 123 -16.92 -26.27 11.71
N ASP A 124 -18.01 -26.69 11.06
CA ASP A 124 -18.50 -28.09 11.05
C ASP A 124 -18.38 -28.78 12.43
N LEU A 125 -18.70 -28.02 13.49
CA LEU A 125 -18.79 -28.56 14.85
C LEU A 125 -20.11 -29.31 14.97
N ALA A 126 -20.25 -30.40 14.21
CA ALA A 126 -21.31 -31.36 14.41
C ALA A 126 -21.20 -31.88 15.85
N GLY A 127 -22.28 -31.64 16.61
CA GLY A 127 -22.51 -31.97 18.01
C GLY A 127 -21.59 -32.98 18.70
N TYR A 128 -21.05 -32.54 19.84
CA TYR A 128 -20.93 -33.38 21.03
C TYR A 128 -22.01 -33.00 22.03
#